data_AF-Q7X241-F1
#
_entry.id   AF-Q7X241-F1
#
_cell.length_a   1.000
_cell.length_b   1.000
_cell.length_c   1.000
_cell.angle_alpha   90.00
_cell.angle_beta   90.00
_cell.angle_gamma   90.00
#
_symmetry.space_group_name_H-M   'P 1'
#
loop_
_entity.id
_entity.type
_entity.pdbx_description
1 polymer ?
#
loop_
_entity_poly.entity_id
_entity_poly.type
_entity_poly.pdbx_seq_one_letter_code
_entity_poly.pdbx_strand_id
1 'polypeptide(L)'
;MKNKLLFMMFTMLGVPGIAAATTSYDLANSEYNFAVNELSKSSFNQAAIIGQVGTANSANTRQGGSKLLSVISQEGSGNRAKTDQTGSYNFAYIDQTGSSNDASIKQGSYGNTAVIIQKGSGNKANITQYGTQKTAVVVQRQSQMAIRVTQR
;
A
#
# COMPACT_ATOMS: atom_id res chain seq x y z
N MET A 1 -13.82 4.60 31.73
CA MET A 1 -15.06 3.89 31.34
C MET A 1 -14.89 3.38 29.92
N LYS A 2 -14.97 2.06 29.70
CA LYS A 2 -14.74 1.43 28.40
C LYS A 2 -16.05 1.44 27.60
N ASN A 3 -16.21 2.40 26.69
CA ASN A 3 -17.36 2.44 25.80
C ASN A 3 -17.15 1.46 24.64
N LYS A 4 -17.87 0.34 24.71
CA LYS A 4 -18.10 -0.55 23.58
C LYS A 4 -19.06 0.18 22.63
N LEU A 5 -18.61 0.54 21.44
CA LEU A 5 -19.47 1.09 20.40
C LEU A 5 -19.43 0.20 19.16
N LEU A 6 -20.64 -0.06 18.67
CA LEU A 6 -21.06 -1.01 17.68
C LEU A 6 -20.58 -0.55 16.29
N PHE A 7 -19.80 -1.37 15.60
CA PHE A 7 -19.28 -1.10 14.26
C PHE A 7 -20.32 -1.43 13.19
N MET A 8 -20.57 -0.49 12.27
CA MET A 8 -21.32 -0.75 11.04
C MET A 8 -20.32 -0.83 9.87
N MET A 9 -20.04 -2.07 9.44
CA MET A 9 -19.06 -2.44 8.43
C MET A 9 -19.71 -2.40 7.04
N PHE A 10 -19.20 -1.58 6.11
CA PHE A 10 -19.68 -1.57 4.73
C PHE A 10 -18.77 -2.41 3.84
N THR A 11 -19.11 -3.70 3.71
CA THR A 11 -18.49 -4.62 2.75
C THR A 11 -19.22 -4.50 1.41
N MET A 12 -18.54 -4.02 0.37
CA MET A 12 -19.00 -4.24 -1.00
C MET A 12 -18.69 -5.69 -1.37
N LEU A 13 -19.64 -6.59 -1.09
CA LEU A 13 -19.62 -7.99 -1.51
C LEU A 13 -19.72 -8.07 -3.04
N GLY A 14 -18.69 -8.57 -3.74
CA GLY A 14 -18.91 -9.15 -5.07
C GLY A 14 -17.80 -9.14 -6.13
N VAL A 15 -16.62 -8.51 -5.94
CA VAL A 15 -15.61 -8.44 -7.02
C VAL A 15 -14.19 -8.77 -6.52
N PRO A 16 -13.41 -9.62 -7.22
CA PRO A 16 -12.04 -9.94 -6.83
C PRO A 16 -11.04 -8.76 -6.99
N GLY A 17 -10.22 -8.54 -5.95
CA GLY A 17 -8.84 -8.05 -6.09
C GLY A 17 -8.57 -6.54 -6.13
N ILE A 18 -9.48 -5.69 -5.66
CA ILE A 18 -9.27 -4.23 -5.59
C ILE A 18 -9.56 -3.73 -4.17
N ALA A 19 -8.55 -3.17 -3.50
CA ALA A 19 -8.72 -2.36 -2.29
C ALA A 19 -8.43 -0.89 -2.63
N ALA A 20 -9.44 -0.03 -2.47
CA ALA A 20 -9.34 1.41 -2.69
C ALA A 20 -9.85 2.13 -1.44
N ALA A 21 -9.01 2.95 -0.83
CA ALA A 21 -9.42 3.90 0.20
C ALA A 21 -9.43 5.31 -0.40
N THR A 22 -10.62 5.89 -0.55
CA THR A 22 -10.82 7.29 -0.96
C THR A 22 -11.68 7.96 0.11
N THR A 23 -11.07 8.74 1.01
CA THR A 23 -11.85 9.48 2.01
C THR A 23 -12.42 10.76 1.37
N SER A 24 -13.73 10.77 1.12
CA SER A 24 -14.50 12.00 0.91
C SER A 24 -14.94 12.51 2.28
N TYR A 25 -14.45 13.70 2.62
CA TYR A 25 -14.83 14.63 3.71
C TYR A 25 -15.52 14.09 4.98
N ASP A 26 -14.82 14.35 6.10
CA ASP A 26 -15.23 14.27 7.50
C ASP A 26 -15.34 12.86 8.13
N LEU A 27 -14.39 12.53 9.01
CA LEU A 27 -14.63 11.98 10.36
C LEU A 27 -13.31 11.89 11.15
N ALA A 28 -13.39 12.16 12.44
CA ALA A 28 -12.29 12.38 13.38
C ALA A 28 -11.33 11.20 13.61
N ASN A 29 -10.06 11.55 13.90
CA ASN A 29 -8.99 10.75 14.51
C ASN A 29 -8.67 9.37 13.91
N SER A 30 -7.64 9.35 13.06
CA SER A 30 -6.69 8.25 12.84
C SER A 30 -7.30 6.84 12.86
N GLU A 31 -8.27 6.57 12.00
CA GLU A 31 -8.74 5.21 11.78
C GLU A 31 -7.71 4.45 10.95
N TYR A 32 -7.00 3.55 11.63
CA TYR A 32 -6.18 2.50 11.05
C TYR A 32 -7.06 1.67 10.11
N ASN A 33 -7.16 2.09 8.84
CA ASN A 33 -8.01 1.51 7.80
C ASN A 33 -7.48 0.16 7.31
N PHE A 34 -7.35 -0.78 8.24
CA PHE A 34 -6.86 -2.15 8.06
C PHE A 34 -7.79 -2.88 7.08
N ALA A 35 -7.51 -2.74 5.78
CA ALA A 35 -8.17 -3.47 4.71
C ALA A 35 -7.75 -4.95 4.77
N VAL A 36 -8.13 -5.68 5.82
CA VAL A 36 -7.91 -7.13 5.86
C VAL A 36 -8.84 -7.76 4.85
N ASN A 37 -8.31 -8.02 3.67
CA ASN A 37 -8.90 -8.97 2.75
C ASN A 37 -8.71 -10.38 3.35
N GLU A 38 -9.50 -10.72 4.38
CA GLU A 38 -9.66 -12.08 4.90
C GLU A 38 -10.48 -12.88 3.88
N LEU A 39 -9.84 -13.23 2.75
CA LEU A 39 -10.28 -14.33 1.90
C LEU A 39 -9.56 -15.60 2.35
N SER A 40 -10.01 -16.15 3.47
CA SER A 40 -9.72 -17.52 3.90
C SER A 40 -10.31 -18.51 2.88
N LYS A 41 -9.62 -18.68 1.76
CA LYS A 41 -9.53 -19.95 1.04
C LYS A 41 -8.04 -20.28 0.98
N SER A 42 -7.64 -21.28 1.76
CA SER A 42 -6.28 -21.79 2.05
C SER A 42 -5.23 -21.80 0.90
N SER A 43 -5.59 -21.53 -0.37
CA SER A 43 -4.66 -21.50 -1.52
C SER A 43 -4.28 -20.11 -2.05
N PHE A 44 -4.87 -19.01 -1.56
CA PHE A 44 -4.56 -17.65 -2.04
C PHE A 44 -4.23 -16.69 -0.89
N ASN A 45 -3.10 -16.88 -0.18
CA ASN A 45 -2.63 -15.97 0.87
C ASN A 45 -2.27 -14.56 0.30
N GLN A 46 -3.23 -13.83 -0.23
CA GLN A 46 -3.10 -12.46 -0.71
C GLN A 46 -3.60 -11.54 0.40
N ALA A 47 -2.74 -10.64 0.88
CA ALA A 47 -3.09 -9.66 1.89
C ALA A 47 -2.67 -8.26 1.43
N ALA A 48 -3.58 -7.30 1.58
CA ALA A 48 -3.39 -5.91 1.20
C ALA A 48 -3.71 -5.01 2.39
N ILE A 49 -2.71 -4.66 3.19
CA ILE A 49 -2.88 -3.82 4.38
C ILE A 49 -2.68 -2.37 3.98
N ILE A 50 -3.63 -1.50 4.31
CA ILE A 50 -3.54 -0.06 4.11
C ILE A 50 -3.74 0.62 5.48
N GLY A 51 -2.95 1.65 5.78
CA GLY A 51 -3.10 2.49 6.96
C GLY A 51 -2.91 3.94 6.52
N GLN A 52 -3.89 4.79 6.81
CA GLN A 52 -3.85 6.20 6.42
C GLN A 52 -4.20 7.08 7.61
N VAL A 53 -3.33 8.04 7.91
CA VAL A 53 -3.51 9.04 8.96
C VAL A 53 -3.33 10.42 8.34
N GLY A 54 -4.31 11.30 8.53
CA GLY A 54 -4.33 12.67 7.98
C GLY A 54 -5.35 12.85 6.86
N THR A 55 -5.12 13.78 5.93
CA THR A 55 -6.14 14.24 4.98
C THR A 55 -5.76 13.98 3.53
N ALA A 56 -6.74 13.63 2.69
CA ALA A 56 -6.56 13.48 1.24
C ALA A 56 -5.46 12.48 0.81
N ASN A 57 -5.12 11.50 1.65
CA ASN A 57 -4.24 10.41 1.27
C ASN A 57 -4.99 9.42 0.37
N SER A 58 -4.31 8.85 -0.62
CA SER A 58 -4.86 7.85 -1.53
C SER A 58 -3.93 6.65 -1.61
N ALA A 59 -4.49 5.46 -1.41
CA ALA A 59 -3.79 4.20 -1.51
C ALA A 59 -4.58 3.24 -2.40
N ASN A 60 -3.86 2.58 -3.31
CA ASN A 60 -4.43 1.56 -4.19
C ASN A 60 -3.53 0.33 -4.20
N THR A 61 -4.11 -0.83 -3.91
CA THR A 61 -3.43 -2.11 -4.04
C THR A 61 -4.18 -3.02 -5.01
N ARG A 62 -3.44 -3.57 -5.98
CA ARG A 62 -3.87 -4.63 -6.87
C ARG A 62 -2.96 -5.85 -6.69
N GLN A 63 -3.58 -7.02 -6.48
CA GLN A 63 -2.87 -8.29 -6.28
C GLN A 63 -3.48 -9.37 -7.17
N GLY A 64 -2.69 -9.91 -8.10
CA GLY A 64 -3.10 -10.99 -9.00
C GLY A 64 -2.18 -12.20 -8.92
N GLY A 65 -2.61 -13.27 -8.24
CA GLY A 65 -1.84 -14.50 -8.07
C GLY A 65 -2.01 -15.11 -6.68
N SER A 66 -0.92 -15.57 -6.04
CA SER A 66 -0.99 -16.25 -4.73
C SER A 66 0.16 -15.84 -3.81
N LYS A 67 -0.05 -15.81 -2.49
CA LYS A 67 1.02 -15.48 -1.53
C LYS A 67 1.62 -14.09 -1.79
N LEU A 68 0.76 -13.09 -1.98
CA LEU A 68 1.16 -11.70 -2.22
C LEU A 68 0.88 -10.88 -0.97
N LEU A 69 1.86 -10.12 -0.50
CA LEU A 69 1.68 -9.21 0.62
C LEU A 69 2.01 -7.79 0.19
N SER A 70 1.05 -6.89 0.39
CA SER A 70 1.20 -5.46 0.18
C SER A 70 0.85 -4.75 1.48
N VAL A 71 1.70 -3.82 1.89
CA VAL A 71 1.48 -2.96 3.04
C VAL A 71 1.72 -1.52 2.61
N ILE A 72 0.75 -0.65 2.85
CA ILE A 72 0.82 0.78 2.60
C ILE A 72 0.53 1.50 3.91
N SER A 73 1.45 2.36 4.35
CA SER A 73 1.33 3.28 5.47
C SER A 73 1.48 4.71 4.96
N GLN A 74 0.51 5.57 5.22
CA GLN A 74 0.56 6.99 4.85
C GLN A 74 0.18 7.86 6.04
N GLU A 75 1.08 8.76 6.42
CA GLU A 75 0.88 9.74 7.46
C GLU A 75 1.10 11.16 6.88
N GLY A 76 0.11 12.03 7.06
CA GLY A 76 0.15 13.42 6.61
C GLY A 76 -0.91 13.72 5.54
N SER A 77 -0.57 14.51 4.52
CA SER A 77 -1.59 15.05 3.61
C SER A 77 -1.27 14.89 2.12
N GLY A 78 -2.24 14.43 1.34
CA GLY A 78 -2.12 14.36 -0.12
C GLY A 78 -1.12 13.31 -0.62
N ASN A 79 -0.73 12.35 0.22
CA ASN A 79 0.18 11.28 -0.19
C ASN A 79 -0.54 10.27 -1.10
N ARG A 80 0.16 9.76 -2.10
CA ARG A 80 -0.34 8.76 -3.05
C ARG A 80 0.56 7.53 -3.03
N ALA A 81 -0.06 6.37 -2.86
CA ALA A 81 0.63 5.08 -2.85
C ALA A 81 -0.08 4.09 -3.78
N LYS A 82 0.68 3.40 -4.62
CA LYS A 82 0.17 2.35 -5.50
C LYS A 82 1.04 1.11 -5.47
N THR A 83 0.43 -0.03 -5.18
CA THR A 83 1.06 -1.34 -5.31
C THR A 83 0.34 -2.18 -6.36
N ASP A 84 1.08 -2.71 -7.33
CA ASP A 84 0.60 -3.69 -8.31
C ASP A 84 1.50 -4.93 -8.27
N GLN A 85 0.98 -6.03 -7.72
CA GLN A 85 1.70 -7.30 -7.61
C GLN A 85 1.03 -8.36 -8.44
N THR A 86 1.82 -9.05 -9.27
CA THR A 86 1.38 -10.21 -10.04
C THR A 86 2.32 -11.39 -9.83
N GLY A 87 1.80 -12.62 -9.88
CA GLY A 87 2.58 -13.84 -9.68
C GLY A 87 2.51 -14.38 -8.26
N SER A 88 3.63 -14.82 -7.68
CA SER A 88 3.62 -15.47 -6.36
C SER A 88 4.75 -15.04 -5.43
N TYR A 89 4.50 -15.08 -4.11
CA TYR A 89 5.51 -14.77 -3.08
C TYR A 89 6.13 -13.37 -3.18
N ASN A 90 5.40 -12.38 -3.68
CA ASN A 90 5.90 -11.00 -3.74
C ASN A 90 5.50 -10.21 -2.48
N PHE A 91 6.42 -9.38 -2.02
CA PHE A 91 6.26 -8.46 -0.90
C PHE A 91 6.48 -7.02 -1.33
N ALA A 92 5.52 -6.16 -1.02
CA ALA A 92 5.57 -4.73 -1.29
C ALA A 92 5.25 -3.95 -0.01
N TYR A 93 6.11 -2.99 0.32
CA TYR A 93 5.93 -2.09 1.45
C TYR A 93 6.13 -0.64 1.03
N ILE A 94 5.15 0.21 1.31
CA ILE A 94 5.22 1.65 1.11
C ILE A 94 4.95 2.33 2.45
N ASP A 95 5.85 3.20 2.87
CA ASP A 95 5.67 4.10 4.02
C ASP A 95 5.92 5.54 3.59
N GLN A 96 4.93 6.40 3.78
CA GLN A 96 4.97 7.81 3.40
C GLN A 96 4.61 8.68 4.59
N THR A 97 5.55 9.50 5.05
CA THR A 97 5.33 10.50 6.08
C THR A 97 5.57 11.91 5.52
N GLY A 98 4.58 12.79 5.61
CA GLY A 98 4.67 14.18 5.15
C GLY A 98 3.58 14.52 4.14
N SER A 99 3.91 15.28 3.10
CA SER A 99 2.89 15.81 2.19
C SER A 99 3.19 15.63 0.70
N SER A 100 2.17 15.33 -0.09
CA SER A 100 2.27 15.23 -1.56
C SER A 100 3.33 14.23 -2.04
N ASN A 101 3.63 13.19 -1.26
CA ASN A 101 4.54 12.13 -1.69
C ASN A 101 3.84 11.17 -2.64
N ASP A 102 4.56 10.61 -3.61
CA ASP A 102 4.05 9.70 -4.63
C ASP A 102 4.94 8.46 -4.71
N ALA A 103 4.38 7.31 -4.36
CA ALA A 103 5.09 6.03 -4.31
C ALA A 103 4.38 4.99 -5.16
N SER A 104 5.14 4.27 -5.98
CA SER A 104 4.60 3.15 -6.75
C SER A 104 5.54 1.95 -6.77
N ILE A 105 4.98 0.79 -6.45
CA ILE A 105 5.64 -0.52 -6.56
C ILE A 105 4.91 -1.34 -7.62
N LYS A 106 5.67 -1.88 -8.58
CA LYS A 106 5.19 -2.88 -9.53
C LYS A 106 6.11 -4.12 -9.48
N GLN A 107 5.54 -5.27 -9.15
CA GLN A 107 6.26 -6.54 -9.07
C GLN A 107 5.55 -7.62 -9.88
N GLY A 108 6.31 -8.37 -10.67
CA GLY A 108 5.84 -9.56 -11.38
C GLY A 108 6.53 -10.84 -10.91
N SER A 109 6.16 -11.97 -11.52
CA SER A 109 6.89 -13.24 -11.39
C SER A 109 6.93 -13.81 -9.96
N TYR A 110 8.10 -13.99 -9.34
CA TYR A 110 8.23 -14.80 -8.12
C TYR A 110 9.23 -14.24 -7.11
N GLY A 111 8.83 -14.13 -5.84
CA GLY A 111 9.76 -13.91 -4.73
C GLY A 111 10.37 -12.52 -4.65
N ASN A 112 9.72 -11.50 -5.23
CA ASN A 112 10.27 -10.15 -5.27
C ASN A 112 9.92 -9.34 -4.02
N THR A 113 10.86 -8.55 -3.53
CA THR A 113 10.74 -7.68 -2.35
C THR A 113 11.03 -6.23 -2.73
N ALA A 114 10.06 -5.35 -2.49
CA ALA A 114 10.17 -3.91 -2.78
C ALA A 114 9.74 -3.09 -1.56
N VAL A 115 10.57 -2.13 -1.20
CA VAL A 115 10.35 -1.24 -0.05
C VAL A 115 10.56 0.21 -0.49
N ILE A 116 9.56 1.06 -0.28
CA ILE A 116 9.66 2.51 -0.48
C ILE A 116 9.38 3.19 0.86
N ILE A 117 10.30 4.05 1.30
CA ILE A 117 10.14 4.91 2.48
C ILE A 117 10.35 6.35 2.03
N GLN A 118 9.33 7.19 2.20
CA GLN A 118 9.38 8.61 1.84
C GLN A 118 9.05 9.47 3.05
N LYS A 119 9.98 10.35 3.43
CA LYS A 119 9.82 11.36 4.47
C LYS A 119 10.08 12.74 3.89
N GLY A 120 9.20 13.68 4.18
CA GLY A 120 9.26 15.05 3.65
C GLY A 120 8.13 15.32 2.67
N SER A 121 8.34 16.26 1.74
CA SER A 121 7.30 16.70 0.82
C SER A 121 7.67 16.55 -0.64
N GLY A 122 6.71 16.16 -1.48
CA GLY A 122 6.88 16.12 -2.94
C GLY A 122 7.85 15.05 -3.44
N ASN A 123 8.11 14.01 -2.65
CA ASN A 123 8.97 12.92 -3.06
C ASN A 123 8.29 12.00 -4.07
N LYS A 124 9.05 11.48 -5.02
CA LYS A 124 8.60 10.52 -6.03
C LYS A 124 9.48 9.28 -6.02
N ALA A 125 8.90 8.12 -5.83
CA ALA A 125 9.60 6.85 -5.82
C ALA A 125 8.86 5.83 -6.68
N ASN A 126 9.57 5.17 -7.59
CA ASN A 126 9.05 4.08 -8.39
C ASN A 126 9.99 2.88 -8.34
N ILE A 127 9.47 1.71 -7.93
CA ILE A 127 10.18 0.43 -8.03
C ILE A 127 9.44 -0.45 -9.03
N THR A 128 10.15 -0.94 -10.03
CA THR A 128 9.66 -1.96 -10.95
C THR A 128 10.60 -3.17 -10.91
N GLN A 129 10.07 -4.35 -10.57
CA GLN A 129 10.83 -5.59 -10.53
C GLN A 129 10.19 -6.64 -11.42
N TYR A 130 10.98 -7.14 -12.38
CA TYR A 130 10.67 -8.32 -13.17
C TYR A 130 11.73 -9.41 -12.91
N GLY A 131 11.34 -10.67 -13.05
CA GLY A 131 12.21 -11.81 -12.75
C GLY A 131 12.01 -12.35 -11.33
N THR A 132 12.97 -13.13 -10.84
CA THR A 132 12.85 -13.85 -9.56
C THR A 132 13.78 -13.28 -8.50
N GLN A 133 13.32 -13.29 -7.24
CA GLN A 133 14.14 -13.02 -6.04
C GLN A 133 14.87 -11.66 -6.07
N LYS A 134 14.24 -10.63 -6.62
CA LYS A 134 14.80 -9.27 -6.63
C LYS A 134 14.48 -8.54 -5.33
N THR A 135 15.43 -7.77 -4.85
CA THR A 135 15.24 -6.88 -3.69
C THR A 135 15.58 -5.45 -4.08
N ALA A 136 14.68 -4.51 -3.78
CA ALA A 136 14.87 -3.09 -4.01
C ALA A 136 14.36 -2.31 -2.80
N VAL A 137 15.16 -1.35 -2.35
CA VAL A 137 14.83 -0.44 -1.26
C VAL A 137 15.10 0.98 -1.71
N VAL A 138 14.11 1.85 -1.57
CA VAL A 138 14.21 3.28 -1.83
C VAL A 138 13.91 4.02 -0.53
N VAL A 139 14.83 4.87 -0.10
CA VAL A 139 14.65 5.73 1.08
C VAL A 139 14.87 7.18 0.67
N GLN A 140 13.85 8.00 0.85
CA GLN A 140 13.88 9.43 0.58
C GLN A 140 13.62 10.17 1.88
N ARG A 141 14.61 10.87 2.45
CA ARG A 141 14.50 11.60 3.74
C ARG A 141 14.33 13.12 3.63
N GLN A 142 14.61 13.69 2.46
CA GLN A 142 14.43 15.10 2.15
C GLN A 142 13.23 15.30 1.23
N SER A 143 12.86 16.55 0.96
CA SER A 143 11.78 16.90 0.04
C SER A 143 12.27 16.92 -1.42
N GLN A 144 11.34 16.79 -2.37
CA GLN A 144 11.57 16.94 -3.81
C GLN A 144 12.56 15.94 -4.44
N MET A 145 12.77 14.79 -3.81
CA MET A 145 13.63 13.76 -4.40
C MET A 145 12.83 12.86 -5.35
N ALA A 146 13.50 12.42 -6.43
CA ALA A 146 12.94 11.48 -7.38
C ALA A 146 13.88 10.28 -7.55
N ILE A 147 13.38 9.07 -7.25
CA ILE A 147 14.15 7.84 -7.41
C ILE A 147 13.33 6.83 -8.23
N ARG A 148 13.97 6.23 -9.22
CA ARG A 148 13.40 5.13 -10.00
C ARG A 148 14.36 3.95 -9.98
N VAL A 149 13.85 2.80 -9.55
CA VAL A 149 14.56 1.51 -9.60
C VAL A 149 13.86 0.60 -10.58
N THR A 150 14.63 0.00 -11.50
CA THR A 150 14.13 -1.02 -12.42
C THR A 150 15.09 -2.19 -12.40
N GLN A 151 14.60 -3.35 -11.96
CA GLN A 151 15.34 -4.61 -11.97
C GLN A 151 14.70 -5.54 -13.00
N ARG A 152 15.53 -6.11 -13.86
CA ARG A 152 15.16 -7.08 -14.90
C ARG A 152 15.82 -8.43 -14.61
#